data_AF-A0A7X6L532-F1
#
_entry.id   AF-A0A7X6L532-F1
#
_cell.length_a   1.000
_cell.length_b   1.000
_cell.length_c   1.000
_cell.angle_alpha   90.00
_cell.angle_beta   90.00
_cell.angle_gamma   90.00
#
_symmetry.space_group_name_H-M   'P 1'
#
loop_
_entity.id
_entity.type
_entity.pdbx_description
1 polymer ?
#
loop_
_entity_poly.entity_id
_entity_poly.type
_entity_poly.pdbx_seq_one_letter_code
_entity_poly.pdbx_strand_id
1 'polypeptide(L)'
;MRASRPSIRVRRCRNSAGSSSTIDRRRDSRADTVIQLRAGQNIPLTGEVVRFSARAEAALDVSALVVAENLKVFSSDDFVFYNQPATAGVALTADGITITLTEVRADAKAVLLVVSADPAAPARADGLGPVTATLSENDSVTAEFAITPSSGETALICLEVYRRGPAWKLRAVGQGYAGGLAALLTAHGVEVDGAATESGAPDQPGTHTMAGPLAGDAQIAAAGAPLEVGHGLERLWMVFEDAARSAAALISAREYAAKRLDHELSLAVSDPATRNTPAAEQARRVAQQRHDELVATAERNHQRDAEQLMGELAEADRVLPPALASWDSPVWDKPPAPSDGIRLGELYALDRGSVRIPYCVPVPLNRPLWIDAESTRAVTPVVGALLARLLATAPQRRTLLDIIDLTDAFSGFTGLLAPVLNGPPITDHADISARLQALVDAAELAELAYASGAYTPPSEHRVLLAADFPHGYQSSDAQRIGALMTRGELIGLSIVIVGADESDSADTTVAMLSQSCRHLPTIGGTPLFDPWTGSAWELDLDMLPQEPERQARFLRTP
;
A
#
# COMPACT_ATOMS: atom_id res chain seq x y z
N MET A 1 25.78 -53.41 54.94
CA MET A 1 25.99 -53.41 53.48
C MET A 1 24.63 -53.70 52.83
N ARG A 2 24.08 -52.71 52.10
CA ARG A 2 22.94 -52.66 51.14
C ARG A 2 21.77 -53.66 51.24
N ALA A 3 20.51 -53.35 50.93
CA ALA A 3 19.67 -52.15 50.76
C ALA A 3 18.28 -52.68 50.29
N SER A 4 17.21 -51.94 50.61
CA SER A 4 15.98 -51.72 49.79
C SER A 4 14.63 -51.92 50.50
N ARG A 5 13.85 -50.84 50.45
CA ARG A 5 12.40 -50.64 50.71
C ARG A 5 11.57 -51.13 49.48
N PRO A 6 10.23 -51.36 49.53
CA PRO A 6 9.21 -50.34 49.88
C PRO A 6 7.88 -50.83 50.54
N SER A 7 7.08 -49.89 51.05
CA SER A 7 5.75 -50.14 51.65
C SER A 7 4.62 -49.41 50.93
N ILE A 8 3.45 -50.05 50.96
CA ILE A 8 2.19 -49.77 50.25
C ILE A 8 1.08 -49.29 51.22
N ARG A 9 0.05 -48.62 50.65
CA ARG A 9 -1.35 -48.35 51.12
C ARG A 9 -1.56 -47.11 52.03
N VAL A 10 -2.69 -46.38 51.93
CA VAL A 10 -4.03 -46.74 52.47
C VAL A 10 -5.22 -45.97 51.82
N ARG A 11 -6.43 -46.53 52.00
CA ARG A 11 -7.81 -46.25 51.53
C ARG A 11 -8.64 -45.18 52.28
N ARG A 12 -9.69 -44.69 51.59
CA ARG A 12 -11.14 -44.47 51.95
C ARG A 12 -11.67 -43.21 52.71
N CYS A 13 -12.54 -42.47 51.99
CA CYS A 13 -13.97 -42.10 52.20
C CYS A 13 -14.52 -41.39 53.48
N ARG A 14 -15.17 -40.22 53.21
CA ARG A 14 -16.42 -39.59 53.74
C ARG A 14 -16.57 -39.23 55.24
N ASN A 15 -16.88 -37.95 55.52
CA ASN A 15 -18.23 -37.51 55.95
C ASN A 15 -18.41 -35.98 56.05
N SER A 16 -19.68 -35.59 55.95
CA SER A 16 -20.36 -34.29 55.86
C SER A 16 -20.56 -33.53 57.19
N ALA A 17 -20.65 -32.19 57.12
CA ALA A 17 -21.65 -31.35 57.81
C ALA A 17 -21.45 -29.86 57.46
N GLY A 18 -22.53 -29.12 57.11
CA GLY A 18 -22.48 -27.65 56.98
C GLY A 18 -23.53 -27.00 56.09
N SER A 19 -24.77 -26.97 56.56
CA SER A 19 -25.94 -26.15 56.20
C SER A 19 -25.76 -24.85 55.35
N SER A 20 -26.65 -24.70 54.36
CA SER A 20 -27.35 -23.48 53.86
C SER A 20 -27.28 -22.23 54.75
N SER A 21 -27.31 -20.97 54.28
CA SER A 21 -27.64 -20.40 52.99
C SER A 21 -27.28 -18.90 53.02
N THR A 22 -26.52 -18.42 52.04
CA THR A 22 -26.65 -17.02 51.58
C THR A 22 -26.72 -17.11 50.07
N ILE A 23 -27.84 -16.65 49.51
CA ILE A 23 -28.00 -16.45 48.07
C ILE A 23 -27.02 -15.34 47.71
N ASP A 24 -25.78 -15.72 47.41
CA ASP A 24 -24.85 -14.85 46.72
C ASP A 24 -25.24 -14.98 45.25
N ARG A 25 -26.03 -14.01 44.79
CA ARG A 25 -26.16 -13.75 43.36
C ARG A 25 -24.73 -13.49 42.89
N ARG A 26 -24.08 -14.52 42.35
CA ARG A 26 -22.92 -14.35 41.50
C ARG A 26 -23.36 -13.37 40.42
N ARG A 27 -23.08 -12.08 40.65
CA ARG A 27 -22.87 -11.13 39.58
C ARG A 27 -21.81 -11.81 38.74
N ASP A 28 -22.26 -12.25 37.57
CA ASP A 28 -21.42 -12.66 36.48
C ASP A 28 -20.63 -11.40 36.10
N SER A 29 -19.56 -11.12 36.85
CA SER A 29 -18.56 -10.13 36.48
C SER A 29 -17.80 -10.76 35.32
N ARG A 30 -18.38 -10.70 34.12
CA ARG A 30 -17.55 -10.54 32.93
C ARG A 30 -16.62 -9.39 33.27
N ALA A 31 -15.35 -9.71 33.48
CA ALA A 31 -14.33 -8.68 33.41
C ALA A 31 -14.44 -8.16 31.98
N ASP A 32 -15.03 -6.97 31.81
CA ASP A 32 -15.02 -6.24 30.55
C ASP A 32 -13.56 -6.05 30.18
N THR A 33 -13.06 -6.97 29.37
CA THR A 33 -11.67 -7.01 28.97
C THR A 33 -11.59 -6.04 27.81
N VAL A 34 -10.99 -4.88 28.06
CA VAL A 34 -10.70 -3.89 27.02
C VAL A 34 -9.93 -4.60 25.91
N ILE A 35 -10.50 -4.61 24.71
CA ILE A 35 -9.89 -5.27 23.57
C ILE A 35 -8.74 -4.40 23.07
N GLN A 36 -7.52 -4.93 23.15
CA GLN A 36 -6.36 -4.28 22.54
C GLN A 36 -6.35 -4.59 21.04
N LEU A 37 -6.69 -3.59 20.24
CA LEU A 37 -6.76 -3.70 18.79
C LEU A 37 -5.38 -3.67 18.16
N ARG A 38 -5.24 -4.40 17.06
CA ARG A 38 -4.12 -4.28 16.12
C ARG A 38 -4.60 -3.63 14.83
N ALA A 39 -3.70 -2.96 14.10
CA ALA A 39 -4.01 -2.39 12.79
C ALA A 39 -4.69 -3.44 11.88
N GLY A 40 -5.76 -3.03 11.20
CA GLY A 40 -6.62 -3.89 10.37
C GLY A 40 -7.63 -4.76 11.13
N GLN A 41 -7.53 -4.88 12.47
CA GLN A 41 -8.44 -5.72 13.25
C GLN A 41 -9.87 -5.17 13.23
N ASN A 42 -10.84 -6.08 13.06
CA ASN A 42 -12.26 -5.76 13.05
C ASN A 42 -12.99 -6.40 14.23
N ILE A 43 -13.83 -5.65 14.94
CA ILE A 43 -14.71 -6.18 16.00
C ILE A 43 -16.16 -5.74 15.75
N PRO A 44 -17.17 -6.54 16.14
CA PRO A 44 -18.57 -6.10 16.12
C PRO A 44 -18.79 -5.00 17.17
N LEU A 45 -19.65 -4.04 16.86
CA LEU A 45 -20.18 -3.10 17.86
C LEU A 45 -21.54 -3.61 18.35
N THR A 46 -21.79 -3.44 19.64
CA THR A 46 -22.97 -3.98 20.33
C THR A 46 -23.85 -2.91 20.97
N GLY A 47 -23.29 -1.73 21.26
CA GLY A 47 -24.00 -0.56 21.77
C GLY A 47 -24.63 0.27 20.65
N GLU A 48 -25.69 1.01 20.99
CA GLU A 48 -26.34 1.96 20.08
C GLU A 48 -25.59 3.30 19.99
N VAL A 49 -24.87 3.66 21.05
CA VAL A 49 -24.03 4.83 21.15
C VAL A 49 -22.60 4.40 21.42
N VAL A 50 -21.66 4.91 20.63
CA VAL A 50 -20.22 4.72 20.83
C VAL A 50 -19.53 6.06 21.02
N ARG A 51 -18.48 6.07 21.84
CA ARG A 51 -17.67 7.26 22.07
C ARG A 51 -16.21 7.00 21.73
N PHE A 52 -15.62 7.90 20.96
CA PHE A 52 -14.23 7.91 20.60
C PHE A 52 -13.49 9.05 21.29
N SER A 53 -12.35 8.72 21.89
CA SER A 53 -11.39 9.67 22.43
C SER A 53 -9.97 9.21 22.10
N ALA A 54 -9.01 10.12 22.13
CA ALA A 54 -7.59 9.79 21.95
C ALA A 54 -6.72 10.56 22.93
N ARG A 55 -5.56 9.98 23.25
CA ARG A 55 -4.53 10.60 24.10
C ARG A 55 -3.15 10.46 23.46
N ALA A 56 -2.33 11.50 23.60
CA ALA A 56 -0.93 11.51 23.23
C ALA A 56 -0.16 12.47 24.14
N GLU A 57 1.16 12.53 24.01
CA GLU A 57 1.95 13.60 24.63
C GLU A 57 1.73 14.96 23.94
N ALA A 58 1.46 14.95 22.63
CA ALA A 58 1.07 16.14 21.89
C ALA A 58 -0.36 16.56 22.24
N ALA A 59 -0.64 17.86 22.18
CA ALA A 59 -2.02 18.35 22.20
C ALA A 59 -2.73 17.90 20.91
N LEU A 60 -3.89 17.24 21.07
CA LEU A 60 -4.66 16.65 19.99
C LEU A 60 -5.96 17.41 19.76
N ASP A 61 -6.27 17.66 18.50
CA ASP A 61 -7.63 17.92 18.05
C ASP A 61 -8.27 16.62 17.58
N VAL A 62 -9.52 16.38 18.00
CA VAL A 62 -10.31 15.22 17.60
C VAL A 62 -11.41 15.65 16.63
N SER A 63 -11.56 14.92 15.53
CA SER A 63 -12.58 15.17 14.52
C SER A 63 -13.13 13.87 13.94
N ALA A 64 -14.20 13.96 13.14
CA ALA A 64 -14.78 12.80 12.46
C ALA A 64 -15.29 13.14 11.06
N LEU A 65 -15.26 12.16 10.16
CA LEU A 65 -15.79 12.27 8.79
C LEU A 65 -16.88 11.22 8.60
N VAL A 66 -18.08 11.63 8.22
CA VAL A 66 -19.17 10.72 7.82
C VAL A 66 -19.09 10.48 6.32
N VAL A 67 -18.76 9.25 5.93
CA VAL A 67 -18.32 8.96 4.55
C VAL A 67 -19.20 7.93 3.83
N ALA A 68 -19.25 8.08 2.51
CA ALA A 68 -19.84 7.15 1.57
C ALA A 68 -18.93 5.94 1.32
N GLU A 69 -19.30 5.08 0.37
CA GLU A 69 -18.59 3.83 0.05
C GLU A 69 -17.17 4.04 -0.47
N ASN A 70 -16.93 5.16 -1.14
CA ASN A 70 -15.62 5.58 -1.61
C ASN A 70 -14.77 6.25 -0.51
N LEU A 71 -15.21 6.20 0.75
CA LEU A 71 -14.63 6.87 1.90
C LEU A 71 -14.54 8.40 1.77
N LYS A 72 -15.36 9.02 0.93
CA LYS A 72 -15.47 10.49 0.86
C LYS A 72 -16.72 10.98 1.58
N VAL A 73 -16.65 12.19 2.13
CA VAL A 73 -17.83 12.87 2.66
C VAL A 73 -18.83 13.17 1.53
N PHE A 74 -20.11 13.31 1.87
CA PHE A 74 -21.11 13.72 0.89
C PHE A 74 -21.11 15.24 0.68
N SER A 75 -20.70 15.97 1.72
CA SER A 75 -20.56 17.42 1.73
C SER A 75 -19.62 17.84 2.86
N SER A 76 -19.21 19.11 2.89
CA SER A 76 -18.47 19.67 4.03
C SER A 76 -19.21 19.51 5.36
N ASP A 77 -20.55 19.39 5.33
CA ASP A 77 -21.35 19.25 6.54
C ASP A 77 -21.19 17.91 7.27
N ASP A 78 -20.58 16.93 6.59
CA ASP A 78 -20.29 15.61 7.12
C ASP A 78 -18.90 15.54 7.80
N PHE A 79 -18.18 16.68 7.89
CA PHE A 79 -16.96 16.83 8.68
C PHE A 79 -17.27 17.47 10.03
N VAL A 80 -17.08 16.70 11.10
CA VAL A 80 -17.34 17.11 12.48
C VAL A 80 -16.03 17.53 13.17
N PHE A 81 -15.94 18.80 13.57
CA PHE A 81 -14.78 19.40 14.23
C PHE A 81 -15.22 20.61 15.08
N TYR A 82 -14.30 21.35 15.68
CA TYR A 82 -14.65 22.41 16.66
C TYR A 82 -15.57 23.53 16.10
N ASN A 83 -15.46 23.92 14.82
CA ASN A 83 -16.35 24.91 14.21
C ASN A 83 -17.66 24.30 13.68
N GLN A 84 -17.71 22.98 13.53
CA GLN A 84 -18.89 22.23 13.09
C GLN A 84 -19.07 21.01 14.01
N PRO A 85 -19.57 21.23 15.25
CA PRO A 85 -19.45 20.22 16.31
C PRO A 85 -20.45 19.07 16.17
N ALA A 86 -21.34 19.05 15.17
CA ALA A 86 -22.25 17.94 14.97
C ALA A 86 -22.78 17.83 13.53
N THR A 87 -23.11 16.60 13.15
CA THR A 87 -23.97 16.23 12.03
C THR A 87 -24.93 15.12 12.48
N ALA A 88 -25.78 14.60 11.60
CA ALA A 88 -26.75 13.56 11.94
C ALA A 88 -26.07 12.32 12.56
N GLY A 89 -26.34 12.08 13.85
CA GLY A 89 -25.82 10.94 14.60
C GLY A 89 -24.33 11.01 14.99
N VAL A 90 -23.60 12.09 14.71
CA VAL A 90 -22.19 12.25 15.10
C VAL A 90 -21.96 13.63 15.68
N ALA A 91 -21.39 13.72 16.89
CA ALA A 91 -21.14 14.99 17.57
C ALA A 91 -19.79 15.01 18.31
N LEU A 92 -19.07 16.12 18.22
CA LEU A 92 -17.93 16.45 19.06
C LEU A 92 -18.44 17.00 20.41
N THR A 93 -18.00 16.36 21.48
CA THR A 93 -18.34 16.68 22.88
C THR A 93 -17.06 16.95 23.67
N ALA A 94 -17.20 17.36 24.94
CA ALA A 94 -16.05 17.54 25.84
C ALA A 94 -15.21 16.25 26.01
N ASP A 95 -15.83 15.08 25.82
CA ASP A 95 -15.20 13.77 26.02
C ASP A 95 -14.77 13.12 24.68
N GLY A 96 -14.76 13.87 23.58
CA GLY A 96 -14.45 13.39 22.23
C GLY A 96 -15.66 13.21 21.32
N ILE A 97 -15.57 12.34 20.31
CA ILE A 97 -16.63 12.12 19.33
C ILE A 97 -17.65 11.11 19.87
N THR A 98 -18.92 11.48 19.91
CA THR A 98 -20.04 10.59 20.21
C THR A 98 -20.78 10.26 18.93
N ILE A 99 -21.06 8.98 18.71
CA ILE A 99 -21.81 8.47 17.55
C ILE A 99 -23.05 7.74 18.03
N THR A 100 -24.23 8.23 17.66
CA THR A 100 -25.51 7.51 17.78
C THR A 100 -25.77 6.76 16.48
N LEU A 101 -25.45 5.46 16.47
CA LEU A 101 -25.34 4.64 15.25
C LEU A 101 -26.62 4.53 14.43
N THR A 102 -27.77 4.68 15.08
CA THR A 102 -29.11 4.65 14.47
C THR A 102 -29.49 5.96 13.79
N GLU A 103 -28.87 7.07 14.20
CA GLU A 103 -29.13 8.42 13.68
C GLU A 103 -28.15 8.83 12.56
N VAL A 104 -27.05 8.09 12.41
CA VAL A 104 -26.13 8.28 11.27
C VAL A 104 -26.88 8.03 9.97
N ARG A 105 -26.77 8.98 9.03
CA ARG A 105 -27.44 8.96 7.72
C ARG A 105 -27.40 7.58 7.05
N ALA A 106 -28.52 7.15 6.45
CA ALA A 106 -28.71 5.77 6.01
C ALA A 106 -27.77 5.33 4.85
N ASP A 107 -27.33 6.28 4.04
CA ASP A 107 -26.41 6.12 2.92
C ASP A 107 -24.92 6.15 3.33
N ALA A 108 -24.58 6.60 4.54
CA ALA A 108 -23.21 6.51 5.06
C ALA A 108 -22.78 5.05 5.23
N LYS A 109 -21.54 4.78 4.84
CA LYS A 109 -20.90 3.47 4.98
C LYS A 109 -19.95 3.43 6.16
N ALA A 110 -19.34 4.55 6.53
CA ALA A 110 -18.48 4.63 7.69
C ALA A 110 -18.46 6.02 8.34
N VAL A 111 -17.99 6.05 9.58
CA VAL A 111 -17.52 7.24 10.29
C VAL A 111 -16.04 7.05 10.58
N LEU A 112 -15.19 7.89 9.98
CA LEU A 112 -13.75 7.90 10.21
C LEU A 112 -13.44 8.76 11.44
N LEU A 113 -12.67 8.22 12.38
CA LEU A 113 -12.34 8.87 13.64
C LEU A 113 -10.91 9.38 13.58
N VAL A 114 -10.77 10.70 13.56
CA VAL A 114 -9.55 11.40 13.19
C VAL A 114 -8.95 12.14 14.39
N VAL A 115 -7.63 12.15 14.47
CA VAL A 115 -6.88 13.06 15.34
C VAL A 115 -5.86 13.85 14.54
N SER A 116 -5.59 15.09 14.96
CA SER A 116 -4.52 15.91 14.40
C SER A 116 -3.81 16.70 15.50
N ALA A 117 -2.60 17.16 15.21
CA ALA A 117 -1.89 18.06 16.12
C ALA A 117 -2.68 19.36 16.24
N ASP A 118 -2.83 19.87 17.48
CA ASP A 118 -3.43 21.18 17.73
C ASP A 118 -2.59 22.26 17.04
N PRO A 119 -3.15 23.03 16.08
CA PRO A 119 -2.41 24.06 15.36
C PRO A 119 -1.98 25.25 16.23
N ALA A 120 -2.56 25.40 17.43
CA ALA A 120 -2.17 26.41 18.42
C ALA A 120 -0.99 25.96 19.32
N ALA A 121 -0.61 24.68 19.28
CA ALA A 121 0.52 24.15 20.02
C ALA A 121 1.84 24.26 19.21
N PRO A 122 3.01 24.35 19.88
CA PRO A 122 4.31 24.34 19.19
C PRO A 122 4.49 23.04 18.39
N ALA A 123 4.89 23.17 17.13
CA ALA A 123 5.20 22.02 16.27
C ALA A 123 6.29 21.15 16.92
N ARG A 124 6.04 19.84 17.01
CA ARG A 124 6.99 18.87 17.53
C ARG A 124 7.72 18.15 16.40
N ALA A 125 8.98 17.79 16.64
CA ALA A 125 9.80 17.06 15.67
C ALA A 125 9.33 15.62 15.45
N ASP A 126 8.59 15.03 16.40
CA ASP A 126 7.98 13.70 16.32
C ASP A 126 6.51 13.72 15.87
N GLY A 127 6.01 14.87 15.37
CA GLY A 127 4.62 15.03 14.95
C GLY A 127 3.65 14.82 16.11
N LEU A 128 2.74 13.86 15.96
CA LEU A 128 1.77 13.46 16.99
C LEU A 128 2.38 12.65 18.15
N GLY A 129 3.52 11.98 17.94
CA GLY A 129 4.03 10.97 18.87
C GLY A 129 3.05 9.81 19.10
N PRO A 130 3.31 8.89 20.04
CA PRO A 130 2.43 7.75 20.32
C PRO A 130 1.02 8.20 20.72
N VAL A 131 0.01 7.73 19.99
CA VAL A 131 -1.41 8.00 20.22
C VAL A 131 -2.10 6.73 20.72
N THR A 132 -2.83 6.82 21.83
CA THR A 132 -3.79 5.77 22.21
C THR A 132 -5.21 6.23 21.86
N ALA A 133 -5.81 5.59 20.87
CA ALA A 133 -7.22 5.72 20.54
C ALA A 133 -8.06 4.80 21.43
N THR A 134 -9.20 5.29 21.90
CA THR A 134 -10.12 4.55 22.79
C THR A 134 -11.53 4.62 22.23
N LEU A 135 -12.22 3.48 22.17
CA LEU A 135 -13.64 3.41 21.89
C LEU A 135 -14.39 2.84 23.10
N SER A 136 -15.46 3.53 23.50
CA SER A 136 -16.34 3.11 24.59
C SER A 136 -17.75 2.79 24.08
N GLU A 137 -18.36 1.75 24.64
CA GLU A 137 -19.76 1.37 24.46
C GLU A 137 -20.43 1.41 25.83
N ASN A 138 -21.65 1.96 25.93
CA ASN A 138 -22.42 2.01 27.19
C ASN A 138 -21.63 2.59 28.37
N ASP A 139 -20.89 3.67 28.14
CA ASP A 139 -20.02 4.36 29.11
C ASP A 139 -18.84 3.53 29.65
N SER A 140 -18.52 2.39 29.01
CA SER A 140 -17.37 1.55 29.33
C SER A 140 -16.41 1.44 28.15
N VAL A 141 -15.10 1.59 28.43
CA VAL A 141 -14.05 1.36 27.42
C VAL A 141 -14.13 -0.08 26.95
N THR A 142 -14.32 -0.26 25.64
CA THR A 142 -14.50 -1.58 25.02
C THR A 142 -13.31 -1.94 24.15
N ALA A 143 -12.67 -0.96 23.52
CA ALA A 143 -11.48 -1.16 22.73
C ALA A 143 -10.46 -0.03 22.89
N GLU A 144 -9.19 -0.39 22.86
CA GLU A 144 -8.06 0.55 22.78
C GLU A 144 -7.20 0.17 21.58
N PHE A 145 -6.62 1.18 20.96
CA PHE A 145 -5.68 1.01 19.86
C PHE A 145 -4.50 1.96 20.06
N ALA A 146 -3.35 1.38 20.38
CA ALA A 146 -2.09 2.10 20.44
C ALA A 146 -1.50 2.22 19.03
N ILE A 147 -1.27 3.46 18.60
CA ILE A 147 -0.73 3.84 17.31
C ILE A 147 0.55 4.60 17.57
N THR A 148 1.65 4.19 16.94
CA THR A 148 2.92 4.91 17.00
C THR A 148 3.21 5.46 15.61
N PRO A 149 2.88 6.73 15.32
CA PRO A 149 3.26 7.40 14.08
C PRO A 149 4.78 7.35 13.93
N SER A 150 5.25 6.94 12.76
CA SER A 150 6.66 6.60 12.51
C SER A 150 7.38 7.62 11.63
N SER A 151 6.66 8.57 11.02
CA SER A 151 7.15 9.44 9.95
C SER A 151 6.80 10.92 10.18
N GLY A 152 6.59 11.32 11.43
CA GLY A 152 6.30 12.71 11.82
C GLY A 152 4.89 13.16 11.45
N GLU A 153 3.96 12.22 11.32
CA GLU A 153 2.58 12.49 10.92
C GLU A 153 1.90 13.44 11.90
N THR A 154 1.21 14.43 11.35
CA THR A 154 0.49 15.46 12.12
C THR A 154 -1.02 15.26 12.10
N ALA A 155 -1.51 14.23 11.39
CA ALA A 155 -2.89 13.75 11.45
C ALA A 155 -2.95 12.22 11.29
N LEU A 156 -3.98 11.58 11.87
CA LEU A 156 -4.22 10.14 11.83
C LEU A 156 -5.71 9.85 11.67
N ILE A 157 -6.04 8.81 10.92
CA ILE A 157 -7.30 8.07 11.06
C ILE A 157 -7.04 6.93 12.03
N CYS A 158 -7.57 7.04 13.24
CA CYS A 158 -7.36 6.03 14.27
C CYS A 158 -8.25 4.80 14.06
N LEU A 159 -9.55 5.05 13.92
CA LEU A 159 -10.58 4.02 13.92
C LEU A 159 -11.60 4.32 12.82
N GLU A 160 -12.21 3.28 12.30
CA GLU A 160 -13.32 3.36 11.35
C GLU A 160 -14.51 2.61 11.94
N VAL A 161 -15.61 3.31 12.17
CA VAL A 161 -16.90 2.70 12.53
C VAL A 161 -17.66 2.51 11.23
N TYR A 162 -17.84 1.29 10.76
CA TYR A 162 -18.40 1.00 9.42
C TYR A 162 -19.61 0.07 9.45
N ARG A 163 -20.48 0.21 8.45
CA ARG A 163 -21.64 -0.67 8.25
C ARG A 163 -21.24 -1.91 7.46
N ARG A 164 -21.66 -3.07 7.94
CA ARG A 164 -21.64 -4.34 7.19
C ARG A 164 -23.01 -4.99 7.28
N GLY A 165 -23.80 -4.85 6.20
CA GLY A 165 -25.21 -5.20 6.22
C GLY A 165 -25.98 -4.28 7.19
N PRO A 166 -26.87 -4.81 8.05
CA PRO A 166 -27.62 -3.99 9.02
C PRO A 166 -26.81 -3.62 10.27
N ALA A 167 -25.62 -4.18 10.46
CA ALA A 167 -24.82 -4.04 11.67
C ALA A 167 -23.67 -3.05 11.49
N TRP A 168 -23.30 -2.37 12.57
CA TRP A 168 -22.09 -1.58 12.67
C TRP A 168 -20.94 -2.40 13.26
N LYS A 169 -19.72 -2.11 12.79
CA LYS A 169 -18.49 -2.73 13.22
C LYS A 169 -17.41 -1.67 13.40
N LEU A 170 -16.40 -2.00 14.18
CA LEU A 170 -15.21 -1.20 14.34
C LEU A 170 -14.05 -1.83 13.58
N ARG A 171 -13.23 -1.01 12.93
CA ARG A 171 -11.93 -1.38 12.35
C ARG A 171 -10.85 -0.50 12.95
N ALA A 172 -9.74 -1.10 13.37
CA ALA A 172 -8.52 -0.37 13.69
C ALA A 172 -7.80 0.01 12.38
N VAL A 173 -7.63 1.31 12.12
CA VAL A 173 -7.05 1.81 10.87
C VAL A 173 -5.58 2.16 11.10
N GLY A 174 -5.32 3.23 11.86
CA GLY A 174 -3.97 3.64 12.23
C GLY A 174 -3.21 4.29 11.08
N GLN A 175 -3.92 4.93 10.15
CA GLN A 175 -3.33 5.54 8.97
C GLN A 175 -2.89 6.97 9.27
N GLY A 176 -1.59 7.24 9.15
CA GLY A 176 -1.01 8.56 9.32
C GLY A 176 -0.97 9.39 8.04
N TYR A 177 -1.01 10.72 8.21
CA TYR A 177 -0.91 11.70 7.15
C TYR A 177 0.21 12.70 7.49
N ALA A 178 1.36 12.56 6.80
CA ALA A 178 2.50 13.47 6.94
C ALA A 178 2.17 14.90 6.45
N GLY A 179 1.35 15.02 5.41
CA GLY A 179 0.77 16.30 4.95
C GLY A 179 -0.28 16.91 5.90
N GLY A 180 -0.46 16.31 7.08
CA GLY A 180 -1.34 16.78 8.13
C GLY A 180 -2.82 16.69 7.79
N LEU A 181 -3.62 17.41 8.58
CA LEU A 181 -5.08 17.35 8.48
C LEU A 181 -5.58 17.77 7.10
N ALA A 182 -4.95 18.74 6.45
CA ALA A 182 -5.37 19.21 5.12
C ALA A 182 -5.26 18.12 4.04
N ALA A 183 -4.18 17.33 4.05
CA ALA A 183 -4.02 16.20 3.13
C ALA A 183 -5.06 15.10 3.39
N LEU A 184 -5.32 14.80 4.67
CA LEU A 184 -6.36 13.86 5.08
C LEU A 184 -7.75 14.31 4.59
N LEU A 185 -8.11 15.56 4.86
CA LEU A 185 -9.41 16.13 4.46
C LEU A 185 -9.61 16.09 2.94
N THR A 186 -8.57 16.46 2.18
CA THR A 186 -8.60 16.42 0.72
C THR A 186 -8.80 15.00 0.19
N ALA A 187 -8.10 14.01 0.76
CA ALA A 187 -8.25 12.60 0.39
C ALA A 187 -9.68 12.08 0.62
N HIS A 188 -10.36 12.61 1.63
CA HIS A 188 -11.72 12.25 2.01
C HIS A 188 -12.80 13.22 1.50
N GLY A 189 -12.48 14.04 0.49
CA GLY A 189 -13.45 14.86 -0.25
C GLY A 189 -13.94 16.11 0.48
N VAL A 190 -13.22 16.56 1.51
CA VAL A 190 -13.46 17.86 2.15
C VAL A 190 -12.59 18.90 1.46
N GLU A 191 -13.21 19.87 0.82
CA GLU A 191 -12.51 21.03 0.26
C GLU A 191 -11.97 21.90 1.40
N VAL A 192 -10.67 22.16 1.40
CA VAL A 192 -10.03 23.09 2.32
C VAL A 192 -9.81 24.39 1.56
N ASP A 193 -10.55 25.45 1.90
CA ASP A 193 -10.37 26.78 1.31
C ASP A 193 -8.96 27.29 1.62
N GLY A 194 -8.03 27.07 0.69
CA GLY A 194 -6.71 27.65 0.70
C GLY A 194 -6.78 29.10 0.25
N ALA A 195 -6.24 30.01 1.06
CA ALA A 195 -5.86 31.32 0.58
C ALA A 195 -4.93 31.18 -0.65
N ALA A 196 -5.49 31.46 -1.83
CA ALA A 196 -4.89 31.72 -3.14
C ALA A 196 -3.97 30.61 -3.73
N THR A 197 -4.16 30.05 -4.93
CA THR A 197 -5.14 30.23 -6.02
C THR A 197 -4.88 29.10 -7.05
N GLU A 198 -5.95 28.45 -7.52
CA GLU A 198 -6.30 28.02 -8.91
C GLU A 198 -5.15 27.55 -9.85
N SER A 199 -5.20 26.39 -10.52
CA SER A 199 -6.14 25.84 -11.51
C SER A 199 -5.62 24.42 -11.88
N GLY A 200 -6.33 23.40 -12.34
CA GLY A 200 -7.71 23.14 -12.74
C GLY A 200 -7.79 21.65 -13.17
N ALA A 201 -8.98 21.04 -13.10
CA ALA A 201 -9.25 19.68 -13.58
C ALA A 201 -9.50 19.63 -15.11
N PRO A 202 -9.49 18.46 -15.78
CA PRO A 202 -10.65 17.56 -15.71
C PRO A 202 -10.37 16.04 -15.66
N ASP A 203 -11.35 15.32 -15.08
CA ASP A 203 -11.81 13.92 -15.27
C ASP A 203 -11.06 12.97 -16.23
N GLN A 204 -10.74 11.72 -15.80
CA GLN A 204 -10.72 10.46 -16.59
C GLN A 204 -10.29 9.18 -15.80
N PRO A 205 -10.54 7.94 -16.31
CA PRO A 205 -10.60 6.68 -15.56
C PRO A 205 -9.22 6.10 -15.19
N GLY A 206 -9.22 5.19 -14.20
CA GLY A 206 -8.19 4.17 -13.98
C GLY A 206 -6.72 4.60 -14.04
N THR A 207 -6.31 5.71 -13.41
CA THR A 207 -4.88 6.07 -13.37
C THR A 207 -4.07 5.00 -12.63
N HIS A 208 -3.09 4.41 -13.30
CA HIS A 208 -2.18 3.41 -12.75
C HIS A 208 -1.24 4.05 -11.70
N THR A 209 -1.71 4.16 -10.45
CA THR A 209 -0.90 4.65 -9.32
C THR A 209 -0.02 3.55 -8.77
N MET A 210 1.24 3.88 -8.47
CA MET A 210 2.17 2.94 -7.86
C MET A 210 1.92 2.84 -6.36
N ALA A 211 1.66 1.64 -5.87
CA ALA A 211 1.48 1.39 -4.44
C ALA A 211 2.83 1.07 -3.75
N GLY A 212 3.11 1.73 -2.63
CA GLY A 212 4.32 1.50 -1.84
C GLY A 212 4.32 0.26 -0.97
N PRO A 213 5.51 -0.24 -0.58
CA PRO A 213 5.67 -1.25 0.43
C PRO A 213 5.19 -0.64 1.75
N LEU A 214 4.13 -1.23 2.30
CA LEU A 214 3.76 -1.07 3.69
C LEU A 214 4.82 -1.81 4.52
N ALA A 215 5.89 -1.11 4.93
CA ALA A 215 6.88 -1.65 5.86
C ALA A 215 6.60 -1.09 7.25
N GLY A 216 6.22 -1.99 8.17
CA GLY A 216 6.32 -1.75 9.60
C GLY A 216 7.72 -2.09 10.08
N ASP A 217 8.27 -1.19 10.90
CA ASP A 217 9.47 -1.28 11.74
C ASP A 217 10.79 -1.78 11.11
N ALA A 218 11.67 -0.83 10.74
CA ALA A 218 13.10 -0.92 11.04
C ALA A 218 13.84 0.45 11.00
N GLN A 219 14.33 0.82 12.19
CA GLN A 219 15.68 1.37 12.45
C GLN A 219 15.92 2.86 12.74
N ILE A 220 16.50 3.06 13.93
CA ILE A 220 17.23 4.24 14.40
C ILE A 220 18.62 4.33 13.72
N ALA A 221 18.87 5.51 13.13
CA ALA A 221 20.11 6.28 12.95
C ALA A 221 21.38 5.69 12.27
N ALA A 222 21.92 6.55 11.39
CA ALA A 222 23.07 6.44 10.50
C ALA A 222 24.45 6.15 11.14
N ALA A 223 25.23 5.27 10.50
CA ALA A 223 26.63 5.43 10.05
C ALA A 223 27.15 4.10 9.47
N GLY A 224 27.99 4.14 8.42
CA GLY A 224 28.22 3.04 7.47
C GLY A 224 28.67 1.67 8.02
N ALA A 225 27.92 0.62 7.65
CA ALA A 225 28.25 -0.82 7.53
C ALA A 225 27.08 -1.56 6.78
N PRO A 226 27.24 -2.80 6.25
CA PRO A 226 26.57 -3.32 5.04
C PRO A 226 25.08 -3.68 5.19
N LEU A 227 24.37 -3.78 4.05
CA LEU A 227 22.93 -4.09 3.96
C LEU A 227 22.46 -5.20 4.92
N GLU A 228 21.77 -4.78 5.97
CA GLU A 228 20.50 -5.30 6.52
C GLU A 228 20.11 -4.39 7.69
N VAL A 229 18.92 -3.78 7.67
CA VAL A 229 17.68 -4.46 8.03
C VAL A 229 16.60 -4.27 6.96
N GLY A 230 16.06 -5.39 6.46
CA GLY A 230 14.88 -5.47 5.58
C GLY A 230 15.05 -6.36 4.34
N HIS A 231 16.22 -6.29 3.69
CA HIS A 231 16.62 -6.90 2.40
C HIS A 231 16.43 -6.05 1.12
N GLY A 232 16.52 -4.72 1.25
CA GLY A 232 16.91 -3.80 0.17
C GLY A 232 15.78 -3.02 -0.46
N LEU A 233 14.54 -3.49 -0.39
CA LEU A 233 13.39 -2.82 -1.00
C LEU A 233 13.12 -1.45 -0.38
N GLU A 234 13.11 -1.36 0.95
CA GLU A 234 12.88 -0.09 1.67
C GLU A 234 13.90 0.99 1.26
N ARG A 235 15.16 0.61 1.10
CA ARG A 235 16.22 1.52 0.65
C ARG A 235 15.98 2.02 -0.77
N LEU A 236 15.57 1.14 -1.68
CA LEU A 236 15.22 1.53 -3.05
C LEU A 236 13.99 2.44 -3.08
N TRP A 237 13.04 2.24 -2.17
CA TRP A 237 11.88 3.09 -2.02
C TRP A 237 12.20 4.48 -1.48
N MET A 238 13.12 4.61 -0.52
CA MET A 238 13.62 5.91 -0.07
C MET A 238 14.31 6.68 -1.22
N VAL A 239 15.14 5.99 -2.02
CA VAL A 239 15.78 6.61 -3.20
C VAL A 239 14.72 7.05 -4.22
N PHE A 240 13.67 6.25 -4.42
CA PHE A 240 12.57 6.63 -5.29
C PHE A 240 11.79 7.83 -4.75
N GLU A 241 11.54 7.90 -3.44
CA GLU A 241 10.90 9.05 -2.80
C GLU A 241 11.71 10.34 -3.01
N ASP A 242 13.02 10.29 -2.80
CA ASP A 242 13.90 11.43 -3.00
C ASP A 242 13.93 11.88 -4.46
N ALA A 243 13.94 10.94 -5.41
CA ALA A 243 13.82 11.23 -6.83
C ALA A 243 12.48 11.90 -7.17
N ALA A 244 11.37 11.39 -6.61
CA ALA A 244 10.04 11.95 -6.79
C ALA A 244 9.93 13.37 -6.24
N ARG A 245 10.43 13.62 -5.02
CA ARG A 245 10.44 14.95 -4.40
C ARG A 245 11.32 15.93 -5.19
N SER A 246 12.50 15.52 -5.64
CA SER A 246 13.38 16.38 -6.45
C SER A 246 12.74 16.71 -7.81
N ALA A 247 12.11 15.73 -8.47
CA ALA A 247 11.39 15.94 -9.73
C ALA A 247 10.18 16.88 -9.55
N ALA A 248 9.38 16.70 -8.50
CA ALA A 248 8.24 17.58 -8.20
C ALA A 248 8.68 19.01 -7.85
N ALA A 249 9.82 19.17 -7.18
CA ALA A 249 10.41 20.49 -6.92
C ALA A 249 10.82 21.20 -8.22
N LEU A 250 11.38 20.47 -9.19
CA LEU A 250 11.70 21.01 -10.52
C LEU A 250 10.43 21.46 -11.26
N ILE A 251 9.38 20.63 -11.28
CA ILE A 251 8.09 20.94 -11.90
C ILE A 251 7.51 22.21 -11.28
N SER A 252 7.40 22.23 -9.95
CA SER A 252 6.85 23.36 -9.19
C SER A 252 7.63 24.65 -9.43
N ALA A 253 8.96 24.58 -9.51
CA ALA A 253 9.82 25.73 -9.78
C ALA A 253 9.62 26.28 -11.21
N ARG A 254 9.45 25.40 -12.20
CA ARG A 254 9.14 25.79 -13.59
C ARG A 254 7.78 26.47 -13.69
N GLU A 255 6.75 25.91 -13.04
CA GLU A 255 5.42 26.50 -13.00
C GLU A 255 5.40 27.85 -12.31
N TYR A 256 6.08 27.98 -11.17
CA TYR A 256 6.22 29.25 -10.47
C TYR A 256 6.94 30.30 -11.33
N ALA A 257 8.05 29.93 -11.98
CA ALA A 257 8.77 30.82 -12.88
C ALA A 257 7.89 31.27 -14.05
N ALA A 258 7.06 30.38 -14.62
CA ALA A 258 6.14 30.69 -15.70
C ALA A 258 5.01 31.65 -15.25
N LYS A 259 4.34 31.35 -14.12
CA LYS A 259 3.30 32.22 -13.55
C LYS A 259 3.83 33.61 -13.21
N ARG A 260 5.05 33.68 -12.65
CA ARG A 260 5.71 34.95 -12.36
C ARG A 260 6.04 35.74 -13.63
N LEU A 261 6.55 35.07 -14.66
CA LEU A 261 6.83 35.70 -15.96
C LEU A 261 5.55 36.29 -16.55
N ASP A 262 4.45 35.53 -16.59
CA ASP A 262 3.16 35.98 -17.09
C ASP A 262 2.65 37.22 -16.35
N HIS A 263 2.77 37.24 -15.02
CA HIS A 263 2.41 38.39 -14.19
C HIS A 263 3.29 39.63 -14.50
N GLU A 264 4.62 39.47 -14.53
CA GLU A 264 5.55 40.58 -14.82
C GLU A 264 5.36 41.13 -16.25
N LEU A 265 5.09 40.27 -17.24
CA LEU A 265 4.79 40.67 -18.61
C LEU A 265 3.45 41.43 -18.71
N SER A 266 2.41 40.95 -18.02
CA SER A 266 1.10 41.60 -17.95
C SER A 266 1.20 43.01 -17.36
N LEU A 267 1.97 43.17 -16.27
CA LEU A 267 2.24 44.48 -15.68
C LEU A 267 2.96 45.41 -16.65
N ALA A 268 3.96 44.91 -17.40
CA ALA A 268 4.76 45.71 -18.33
C ALA A 268 3.94 46.27 -19.52
N VAL A 269 2.77 45.69 -19.83
CA VAL A 269 1.89 46.15 -20.92
C VAL A 269 0.56 46.72 -20.44
N SER A 270 0.34 46.77 -19.12
CA SER A 270 -0.93 47.18 -18.50
C SER A 270 -1.33 48.64 -18.81
N ASP A 271 -0.37 49.55 -18.93
CA ASP A 271 -0.60 50.95 -19.28
C ASP A 271 -0.40 51.21 -20.79
N PRO A 272 -1.48 51.55 -21.53
CA PRO A 272 -1.41 51.82 -22.97
C PRO A 272 -0.46 52.97 -23.35
N ALA A 273 -0.23 53.94 -22.46
CA ALA A 273 0.64 55.08 -22.75
C ALA A 273 2.12 54.73 -22.70
N THR A 274 2.50 53.72 -21.92
CA THR A 274 3.90 53.37 -21.63
C THR A 274 4.34 52.00 -22.17
N ARG A 275 3.41 51.14 -22.63
CA ARG A 275 3.67 49.76 -23.10
C ARG A 275 4.72 49.59 -24.21
N ASN A 276 4.93 50.62 -25.03
CA ASN A 276 5.87 50.61 -26.17
C ASN A 276 7.14 51.43 -25.91
N THR A 277 7.39 51.80 -24.65
CA THR A 277 8.60 52.56 -24.28
C THR A 277 9.82 51.64 -24.13
N PRO A 278 11.05 52.17 -24.27
CA PRO A 278 12.26 51.43 -23.94
C PRO A 278 12.28 50.89 -22.50
N ALA A 279 11.60 51.57 -21.57
CA ALA A 279 11.48 51.12 -20.18
C ALA A 279 10.61 49.85 -20.06
N ALA A 280 9.46 49.80 -20.75
CA ALA A 280 8.61 48.61 -20.80
C ALA A 280 9.32 47.43 -21.48
N GLU A 281 10.06 47.69 -22.55
CA GLU A 281 10.89 46.67 -23.22
C GLU A 281 12.00 46.14 -22.30
N GLN A 282 12.68 47.02 -21.56
CA GLN A 282 13.67 46.61 -20.58
C GLN A 282 13.05 45.78 -19.44
N ALA A 283 11.86 46.15 -18.96
CA ALA A 283 11.14 45.40 -17.93
C ALA A 283 10.81 43.97 -18.40
N ARG A 284 10.32 43.80 -19.64
CA ARG A 284 10.08 42.47 -20.22
C ARG A 284 11.35 41.62 -20.31
N ARG A 285 12.48 42.21 -20.73
CA ARG A 285 13.77 41.51 -20.79
C ARG A 285 14.26 41.08 -19.42
N VAL A 286 14.12 41.94 -18.41
CA VAL A 286 14.48 41.62 -17.02
C VAL A 286 13.59 40.51 -16.46
N ALA A 287 12.28 40.54 -16.76
CA ALA A 287 11.36 39.47 -16.37
C ALA A 287 11.74 38.13 -17.00
N GLN A 288 12.05 38.12 -18.30
CA GLN A 288 12.52 36.92 -19.00
C GLN A 288 13.84 36.41 -18.40
N GLN A 289 14.81 37.28 -18.16
CA GLN A 289 16.08 36.88 -17.56
C GLN A 289 15.88 36.23 -16.19
N ARG A 290 14.99 36.78 -15.34
CA ARG A 290 14.67 36.18 -14.03
C ARG A 290 13.99 34.82 -14.17
N HIS A 291 13.09 34.67 -15.13
CA HIS A 291 12.47 33.38 -15.45
C HIS A 291 13.55 32.36 -15.81
N ASP A 292 14.43 32.70 -16.76
CA ASP A 292 15.50 31.83 -17.23
C ASP A 292 16.47 31.46 -16.09
N GLU A 293 16.82 32.43 -15.22
CA GLU A 293 17.69 32.20 -14.05
C GLU A 293 17.07 31.26 -13.01
N LEU A 294 15.76 31.39 -12.75
CA LEU A 294 15.02 30.52 -11.84
C LEU A 294 14.95 29.08 -12.38
N VAL A 295 14.54 28.93 -13.65
CA VAL A 295 14.46 27.61 -14.31
C VAL A 295 15.85 26.95 -14.33
N ALA A 296 16.88 27.67 -14.76
CA ALA A 296 18.24 27.12 -14.82
C ALA A 296 18.78 26.74 -13.43
N THR A 297 18.36 27.43 -12.37
CA THR A 297 18.75 27.06 -10.99
C THR A 297 18.04 25.80 -10.52
N ALA A 298 16.74 25.67 -10.78
CA ALA A 298 15.99 24.46 -10.47
C ALA A 298 16.54 23.24 -11.22
N GLU A 299 16.84 23.39 -12.51
CA GLU A 299 17.44 22.32 -13.33
C GLU A 299 18.81 21.88 -12.81
N ARG A 300 19.69 22.82 -12.45
CA ARG A 300 21.00 22.47 -11.86
C ARG A 300 20.86 21.73 -10.53
N ASN A 301 19.91 22.12 -9.69
CA ASN A 301 19.67 21.44 -8.42
C ASN A 301 19.17 20.01 -8.66
N HIS A 302 18.15 19.86 -9.51
CA HIS A 302 17.61 18.55 -9.83
C HIS A 302 18.66 17.63 -10.47
N GLN A 303 19.47 18.15 -11.40
CA GLN A 303 20.54 17.38 -12.03
C GLN A 303 21.58 16.89 -11.01
N ARG A 304 21.99 17.75 -10.07
CA ARG A 304 22.92 17.37 -9.01
C ARG A 304 22.33 16.26 -8.11
N ASP A 305 21.08 16.42 -7.72
CA ASP A 305 20.39 15.45 -6.86
C ASP A 305 20.25 14.10 -7.61
N ALA A 306 19.88 14.13 -8.89
CA ALA A 306 19.81 12.94 -9.75
C ALA A 306 21.18 12.24 -9.89
N GLU A 307 22.27 12.99 -10.13
CA GLU A 307 23.62 12.42 -10.20
C GLU A 307 24.04 11.73 -8.90
N GLN A 308 23.71 12.34 -7.75
CA GLN A 308 23.95 11.74 -6.45
C GLN A 308 23.17 10.42 -6.29
N LEU A 309 21.86 10.44 -6.54
CA LEU A 309 21.00 9.25 -6.41
C LEU A 309 21.43 8.12 -7.33
N MET A 310 21.81 8.43 -8.58
CA MET A 310 22.33 7.44 -9.52
C MET A 310 23.67 6.83 -9.05
N GLY A 311 24.52 7.62 -8.40
CA GLY A 311 25.74 7.12 -7.76
C GLY A 311 25.43 6.15 -6.62
N GLU A 312 24.49 6.52 -5.75
CA GLU A 312 24.05 5.68 -4.63
C GLU A 312 23.42 4.36 -5.10
N LEU A 313 22.60 4.41 -6.16
CA LEU A 313 22.02 3.21 -6.79
C LEU A 313 23.10 2.30 -7.37
N ALA A 314 24.11 2.84 -8.05
CA ALA A 314 25.20 2.05 -8.61
C ALA A 314 26.05 1.34 -7.53
N GLU A 315 26.19 1.95 -6.35
CA GLU A 315 26.82 1.30 -5.20
C GLU A 315 25.91 0.23 -4.59
N ALA A 316 24.62 0.54 -4.38
CA ALA A 316 23.64 -0.40 -3.85
C ALA A 316 23.50 -1.65 -4.72
N ASP A 317 23.52 -1.50 -6.05
CA ASP A 317 23.36 -2.58 -7.02
C ASP A 317 24.35 -3.74 -6.82
N ARG A 318 25.54 -3.47 -6.29
CA ARG A 318 26.60 -4.47 -6.05
C ARG A 318 26.36 -5.34 -4.82
N VAL A 319 25.41 -4.96 -3.98
CA VAL A 319 25.14 -5.58 -2.67
C VAL A 319 23.66 -5.93 -2.46
N LEU A 320 22.74 -5.43 -3.29
CA LEU A 320 21.33 -5.83 -3.28
C LEU A 320 21.14 -7.33 -3.48
N PRO A 321 20.06 -7.93 -2.95
CA PRO A 321 19.67 -9.28 -3.33
C PRO A 321 19.45 -9.40 -4.85
N PRO A 322 19.69 -10.57 -5.45
CA PRO A 322 19.49 -10.77 -6.89
C PRO A 322 18.09 -10.42 -7.37
N ALA A 323 17.04 -10.60 -6.56
CA ALA A 323 15.68 -10.24 -6.91
C ALA A 323 15.46 -8.71 -7.15
N LEU A 324 16.32 -7.85 -6.60
CA LEU A 324 16.23 -6.39 -6.68
C LEU A 324 17.31 -5.74 -7.56
N ALA A 325 18.45 -6.40 -7.76
CA ALA A 325 19.61 -5.85 -8.47
C ALA A 325 19.41 -5.75 -10.00
N SER A 326 20.26 -5.05 -10.73
CA SER A 326 20.28 -5.09 -12.20
C SER A 326 20.70 -6.48 -12.71
N TRP A 327 20.39 -6.81 -13.97
CA TRP A 327 20.81 -8.08 -14.59
C TRP A 327 22.32 -8.21 -14.74
N ASP A 328 23.03 -7.08 -14.83
CA ASP A 328 24.48 -7.03 -14.98
C ASP A 328 25.21 -6.94 -13.64
N SER A 329 24.46 -6.91 -12.53
CA SER A 329 25.04 -6.90 -11.20
C SER A 329 25.81 -8.20 -10.91
N PRO A 330 27.00 -8.12 -10.29
CA PRO A 330 27.76 -9.30 -9.88
C PRO A 330 27.08 -10.10 -8.76
N VAL A 331 26.00 -9.60 -8.14
CA VAL A 331 25.29 -10.33 -7.06
C VAL A 331 24.66 -11.62 -7.55
N TRP A 332 24.34 -11.71 -8.84
CA TRP A 332 23.84 -12.94 -9.45
C TRP A 332 24.88 -14.07 -9.46
N ASP A 333 26.17 -13.79 -9.24
CA ASP A 333 27.24 -14.79 -9.13
C ASP A 333 27.56 -15.16 -7.68
N LYS A 334 26.91 -14.49 -6.71
CA LYS A 334 27.08 -14.72 -5.28
C LYS A 334 26.06 -15.76 -4.79
N PRO A 335 26.28 -16.37 -3.61
CA PRO A 335 25.28 -17.23 -2.98
C PRO A 335 23.92 -16.53 -2.88
N PRO A 336 22.80 -17.24 -3.14
CA PRO A 336 21.47 -16.66 -3.07
C PRO A 336 21.19 -16.04 -1.70
N ALA A 337 20.67 -14.82 -1.70
CA ALA A 337 20.23 -14.11 -0.51
C ALA A 337 18.71 -13.90 -0.57
N PRO A 338 18.00 -13.98 0.58
CA PRO A 338 16.58 -13.67 0.62
C PRO A 338 16.34 -12.19 0.26
N SER A 339 15.15 -11.91 -0.27
CA SER A 339 14.71 -10.58 -0.64
C SER A 339 13.28 -10.32 -0.19
N ASP A 340 13.04 -9.08 0.24
CA ASP A 340 11.75 -8.51 0.61
C ASP A 340 10.97 -7.94 -0.58
N GLY A 341 11.58 -7.89 -1.77
CA GLY A 341 10.94 -7.39 -2.98
C GLY A 341 11.47 -7.99 -4.27
N ILE A 342 10.88 -7.55 -5.37
CA ILE A 342 11.35 -7.82 -6.73
C ILE A 342 11.42 -6.51 -7.52
N ARG A 343 12.41 -6.40 -8.40
CA ARG A 343 12.48 -5.35 -9.41
C ARG A 343 11.60 -5.71 -10.61
N LEU A 344 10.81 -4.75 -11.08
CA LEU A 344 9.91 -4.87 -12.22
C LEU A 344 10.42 -4.13 -13.46
N GLY A 345 11.29 -3.12 -13.29
CA GLY A 345 11.76 -2.27 -14.37
C GLY A 345 12.44 -1.01 -13.85
N GLU A 346 12.50 0.02 -14.69
CA GLU A 346 13.02 1.36 -14.38
C GLU A 346 11.99 2.44 -14.69
N LEU A 347 11.85 3.38 -13.76
CA LEU A 347 11.03 4.57 -13.88
C LEU A 347 11.88 5.71 -14.41
N TYR A 348 11.35 6.46 -15.36
CA TYR A 348 12.01 7.63 -15.92
C TYR A 348 11.00 8.71 -16.32
N ALA A 349 11.50 9.92 -16.57
CA ALA A 349 10.71 11.03 -17.08
C ALA A 349 11.58 11.89 -18.00
N LEU A 350 11.33 11.84 -19.31
CA LEU A 350 12.20 12.46 -20.33
C LEU A 350 12.30 13.98 -20.19
N ASP A 351 11.26 14.63 -19.68
CA ASP A 351 11.17 16.07 -19.43
C ASP A 351 11.93 16.53 -18.17
N ARG A 352 12.43 15.57 -17.36
CA ARG A 352 13.05 15.78 -16.05
C ARG A 352 14.50 15.29 -16.01
N GLY A 353 15.10 15.03 -17.16
CA GLY A 353 16.52 14.64 -17.26
C GLY A 353 16.71 13.13 -17.36
N SER A 354 17.92 12.66 -17.02
CA SER A 354 18.33 11.26 -17.27
C SER A 354 18.16 10.34 -16.06
N VAL A 355 17.37 10.74 -15.06
CA VAL A 355 17.17 9.92 -13.86
C VAL A 355 16.41 8.64 -14.20
N ARG A 356 16.93 7.49 -13.74
CA ARG A 356 16.31 6.18 -13.90
C ARG A 356 16.29 5.46 -12.56
N ILE A 357 15.11 5.23 -12.02
CA ILE A 357 14.93 4.66 -10.69
C ILE A 357 14.38 3.24 -10.81
N PRO A 358 14.95 2.23 -10.12
CA PRO A 358 14.39 0.88 -10.16
C PRO A 358 12.97 0.86 -9.58
N TYR A 359 12.00 0.36 -10.34
CA TYR A 359 10.66 0.11 -9.83
C TYR A 359 10.63 -1.24 -9.14
N CYS A 360 10.41 -1.25 -7.83
CA CYS A 360 10.40 -2.47 -7.03
C CYS A 360 9.11 -2.61 -6.22
N VAL A 361 8.65 -3.84 -6.05
CA VAL A 361 7.42 -4.18 -5.31
C VAL A 361 7.69 -5.24 -4.24
N PRO A 362 6.92 -5.24 -3.14
CA PRO A 362 7.12 -6.21 -2.06
C PRO A 362 6.76 -7.64 -2.49
N VAL A 363 7.43 -8.61 -1.88
CA VAL A 363 7.05 -10.03 -1.95
C VAL A 363 6.82 -10.61 -0.55
N PRO A 364 5.86 -11.54 -0.36
CA PRO A 364 4.90 -12.02 -1.36
C PRO A 364 4.02 -10.88 -1.89
N LEU A 365 3.55 -11.01 -3.13
CA LEU A 365 2.87 -9.92 -3.82
C LEU A 365 1.58 -9.55 -3.06
N ASN A 366 1.54 -8.36 -2.48
CA ASN A 366 0.37 -7.85 -1.74
C ASN A 366 -0.79 -7.43 -2.67
N ARG A 367 -0.49 -7.20 -3.94
CA ARG A 367 -1.45 -7.06 -5.03
C ARG A 367 -0.96 -7.90 -6.20
N PRO A 368 -1.84 -8.65 -6.89
CA PRO A 368 -1.46 -9.32 -8.12
C PRO A 368 -0.89 -8.33 -9.14
N LEU A 369 -0.01 -8.81 -10.00
CA LEU A 369 0.50 -8.05 -11.12
C LEU A 369 -0.35 -8.35 -12.35
N TRP A 370 -0.72 -7.31 -13.10
CA TRP A 370 -1.39 -7.43 -14.39
C TRP A 370 -0.46 -6.83 -15.45
N ILE A 371 0.06 -7.66 -16.36
CA ILE A 371 0.88 -7.20 -17.47
C ILE A 371 -0.04 -6.87 -18.63
N ASP A 372 -0.17 -5.57 -18.92
CA ASP A 372 -1.07 -5.06 -19.95
C ASP A 372 -0.52 -5.42 -21.33
N ALA A 373 -1.13 -6.40 -21.99
CA ALA A 373 -0.62 -6.92 -23.25
C ALA A 373 -1.75 -7.36 -24.18
N GLU A 374 -1.74 -6.82 -25.40
CA GLU A 374 -2.58 -7.30 -26.51
C GLU A 374 -2.12 -8.69 -27.03
N SER A 375 -0.89 -9.10 -26.69
CA SER A 375 -0.31 -10.37 -27.13
C SER A 375 0.59 -10.94 -26.04
N THR A 376 0.21 -12.09 -25.49
CA THR A 376 1.01 -12.84 -24.49
C THR A 376 2.42 -13.12 -24.99
N ARG A 377 2.59 -13.42 -26.28
CA ARG A 377 3.91 -13.71 -26.87
C ARG A 377 4.83 -12.49 -26.92
N ALA A 378 4.28 -11.29 -27.03
CA ALA A 378 5.08 -10.06 -27.05
C ALA A 378 5.75 -9.79 -25.70
N VAL A 379 5.15 -10.26 -24.61
CA VAL A 379 5.63 -10.04 -23.24
C VAL A 379 6.35 -11.24 -22.63
N THR A 380 6.63 -12.29 -23.42
CA THR A 380 7.42 -13.46 -22.99
C THR A 380 8.74 -13.06 -22.28
N PRO A 381 9.53 -12.06 -22.75
CA PRO A 381 10.72 -11.62 -22.03
C PRO A 381 10.43 -10.97 -20.66
N VAL A 382 9.34 -10.19 -20.55
CA VAL A 382 8.92 -9.54 -19.29
C VAL A 382 8.47 -10.58 -18.28
N VAL A 383 7.64 -11.54 -18.71
CA VAL A 383 7.20 -12.66 -17.86
C VAL A 383 8.39 -13.50 -17.40
N GLY A 384 9.32 -13.81 -18.30
CA GLY A 384 10.55 -14.51 -17.96
C GLY A 384 11.39 -13.77 -16.92
N ALA A 385 11.52 -12.44 -17.04
CA ALA A 385 12.21 -11.61 -16.06
C ALA A 385 11.51 -11.69 -14.69
N LEU A 386 10.21 -11.47 -14.66
CA LEU A 386 9.41 -11.52 -13.44
C LEU A 386 9.53 -12.87 -12.72
N LEU A 387 9.42 -13.98 -13.45
CA LEU A 387 9.58 -15.32 -12.88
C LEU A 387 10.99 -15.54 -12.32
N ALA A 388 12.03 -15.15 -13.05
CA ALA A 388 13.41 -15.21 -12.56
C ALA A 388 13.58 -14.40 -11.25
N ARG A 389 12.99 -13.20 -11.16
CA ARG A 389 13.00 -12.40 -9.93
C ARG A 389 12.27 -13.10 -8.79
N LEU A 390 11.05 -13.59 -9.02
CA LEU A 390 10.25 -14.30 -8.02
C LEU A 390 10.96 -15.55 -7.49
N LEU A 391 11.62 -16.32 -8.36
CA LEU A 391 12.42 -17.49 -7.98
C LEU A 391 13.63 -17.13 -7.12
N ALA A 392 14.21 -15.95 -7.32
CA ALA A 392 15.35 -15.48 -6.55
C ALA A 392 14.99 -14.92 -5.16
N THR A 393 13.71 -14.72 -4.84
CA THR A 393 13.27 -14.03 -3.60
C THR A 393 13.53 -14.81 -2.33
N ALA A 394 13.27 -16.12 -2.33
CA ALA A 394 13.29 -16.94 -1.13
C ALA A 394 14.04 -18.25 -1.40
N PRO A 395 15.38 -18.22 -1.54
CA PRO A 395 16.15 -19.39 -1.97
C PRO A 395 16.11 -20.56 -0.99
N GLN A 396 15.69 -20.35 0.27
CA GLN A 396 15.49 -21.43 1.23
C GLN A 396 14.09 -22.06 1.17
N ARG A 397 13.14 -21.43 0.47
CA ARG A 397 11.78 -21.94 0.29
C ARG A 397 11.66 -22.60 -1.07
N ARG A 398 10.91 -23.69 -1.12
CA ARG A 398 10.56 -24.30 -2.39
C ARG A 398 9.54 -23.41 -3.10
N THR A 399 9.82 -23.01 -4.33
CA THR A 399 8.83 -22.35 -5.19
C THR A 399 8.04 -23.39 -5.98
N LEU A 400 6.72 -23.21 -6.01
CA LEU A 400 5.79 -23.96 -6.85
C LEU A 400 5.14 -23.01 -7.85
N LEU A 401 5.22 -23.35 -9.14
CA LEU A 401 4.72 -22.54 -10.23
C LEU A 401 3.59 -23.25 -10.96
N ASP A 402 2.41 -22.65 -10.94
CA ASP A 402 1.25 -23.04 -11.74
C ASP A 402 1.17 -22.11 -12.97
N ILE A 403 1.19 -22.69 -14.16
CA ILE A 403 1.13 -21.94 -15.44
C ILE A 403 -0.14 -22.31 -16.19
N ILE A 404 -0.89 -21.29 -16.60
CA ILE A 404 -1.97 -21.39 -17.57
C ILE A 404 -1.54 -20.57 -18.79
N ASP A 405 -1.31 -21.25 -19.92
CA ASP A 405 -0.85 -20.66 -21.18
C ASP A 405 -1.49 -21.39 -22.36
N LEU A 406 -2.69 -20.94 -22.74
CA LEU A 406 -3.44 -21.49 -23.87
C LEU A 406 -2.79 -21.18 -25.22
N THR A 407 -1.85 -20.24 -25.26
CA THR A 407 -1.22 -19.72 -26.49
C THR A 407 0.12 -20.37 -26.80
N ASP A 408 0.62 -21.20 -25.88
CA ASP A 408 1.97 -21.77 -25.90
C ASP A 408 3.05 -20.67 -26.07
N ALA A 409 2.83 -19.48 -25.51
CA ALA A 409 3.73 -18.34 -25.61
C ALA A 409 5.00 -18.51 -24.77
N PHE A 410 4.96 -19.33 -23.72
CA PHE A 410 6.06 -19.51 -22.77
C PHE A 410 6.86 -20.81 -23.00
N SER A 411 6.52 -21.62 -24.01
CA SER A 411 7.19 -22.90 -24.28
C SER A 411 8.70 -22.79 -24.50
N GLY A 412 9.19 -21.61 -24.88
CA GLY A 412 10.62 -21.32 -25.03
C GLY A 412 11.43 -21.40 -23.72
N PHE A 413 10.80 -21.22 -22.55
CA PHE A 413 11.50 -21.27 -21.26
C PHE A 413 10.86 -22.18 -20.20
N THR A 414 9.66 -22.73 -20.42
CA THR A 414 9.03 -23.67 -19.46
C THR A 414 9.88 -24.90 -19.15
N GLY A 415 10.68 -25.37 -20.11
CA GLY A 415 11.65 -26.45 -19.88
C GLY A 415 12.72 -26.12 -18.84
N LEU A 416 13.11 -24.85 -18.71
CA LEU A 416 14.04 -24.38 -17.67
C LEU A 416 13.38 -24.34 -16.29
N LEU A 417 12.06 -24.15 -16.24
CA LEU A 417 11.25 -24.07 -15.03
C LEU A 417 10.78 -25.43 -14.52
N ALA A 418 11.05 -26.53 -15.23
CA ALA A 418 10.59 -27.87 -14.88
C ALA A 418 10.78 -28.27 -13.40
N PRO A 419 11.88 -27.91 -12.69
CA PRO A 419 12.05 -28.25 -11.27
C PRO A 419 11.05 -27.59 -10.31
N VAL A 420 10.47 -26.45 -10.70
CA VAL A 420 9.55 -25.66 -9.87
C VAL A 420 8.09 -25.75 -10.33
N LEU A 421 7.83 -26.36 -11.49
CA LEU A 421 6.46 -26.54 -11.97
C LEU A 421 5.63 -27.42 -11.03
N ASN A 422 4.43 -26.95 -10.69
CA ASN A 422 3.45 -27.69 -9.89
C ASN A 422 2.60 -28.62 -10.76
N GLY A 423 3.21 -29.30 -11.73
CA GLY A 423 2.54 -30.08 -12.78
C GLY A 423 2.69 -29.44 -14.18
N PRO A 424 2.17 -30.07 -15.24
CA PRO A 424 2.32 -29.55 -16.60
C PRO A 424 1.61 -28.19 -16.75
N PRO A 425 2.15 -27.26 -17.57
CA PRO A 425 1.44 -26.05 -17.95
C PRO A 425 0.09 -26.40 -18.58
N ILE A 426 -0.95 -25.65 -18.23
CA ILE A 426 -2.29 -25.83 -18.78
C ILE A 426 -2.36 -25.17 -20.15
N THR A 427 -2.57 -25.98 -21.19
CA THR A 427 -2.71 -25.53 -22.59
C THR A 427 -4.11 -25.78 -23.16
N ASP A 428 -5.00 -26.40 -22.38
CA ASP A 428 -6.40 -26.65 -22.72
C ASP A 428 -7.32 -25.95 -21.70
N HIS A 429 -8.32 -25.23 -22.19
CA HIS A 429 -9.27 -24.50 -21.36
C HIS A 429 -10.07 -25.42 -20.42
N ALA A 430 -10.25 -26.69 -20.76
CA ALA A 430 -10.98 -27.66 -19.94
C ALA A 430 -10.30 -27.94 -18.58
N ASP A 431 -8.98 -27.73 -18.49
CA ASP A 431 -8.19 -28.06 -17.29
C ASP A 431 -8.00 -26.86 -16.34
N ILE A 432 -8.37 -25.63 -16.77
CA ILE A 432 -8.21 -24.39 -15.99
C ILE A 432 -8.95 -24.47 -14.66
N SER A 433 -10.24 -24.81 -14.69
CA SER A 433 -11.09 -24.75 -13.50
C SER A 433 -10.63 -25.70 -12.40
N ALA A 434 -10.17 -26.91 -12.77
CA ALA A 434 -9.66 -27.88 -11.80
C ALA A 434 -8.38 -27.38 -11.12
N ARG A 435 -7.48 -26.75 -11.90
CA ARG A 435 -6.23 -26.17 -11.41
C ARG A 435 -6.49 -25.03 -10.42
N LEU A 436 -7.35 -24.08 -10.78
CA LEU A 436 -7.70 -22.95 -9.91
C LEU A 436 -8.46 -23.40 -8.65
N GLN A 437 -9.35 -24.39 -8.78
CA GLN A 437 -10.09 -24.92 -7.63
C GLN A 437 -9.14 -25.54 -6.59
N ALA A 438 -8.11 -26.27 -7.02
CA ALA A 438 -7.14 -26.85 -6.09
C ALA A 438 -6.39 -25.78 -5.26
N LEU A 439 -6.11 -24.61 -5.86
CA LEU A 439 -5.52 -23.48 -5.14
C LEU A 439 -6.53 -22.85 -4.16
N VAL A 440 -7.79 -22.71 -4.57
CA VAL A 440 -8.86 -22.18 -3.71
C VAL A 440 -9.07 -23.08 -2.50
N ASP A 441 -9.17 -24.40 -2.72
CA ASP A 441 -9.36 -25.39 -1.65
C ASP A 441 -8.19 -25.34 -0.64
N ALA A 442 -6.96 -25.19 -1.12
CA ALA A 442 -5.78 -25.04 -0.27
C ALA A 442 -5.85 -23.76 0.58
N ALA A 443 -6.28 -22.65 -0.02
CA ALA A 443 -6.37 -21.37 0.68
C ALA A 443 -7.54 -21.33 1.68
N GLU A 444 -8.67 -21.98 1.37
CA GLU A 444 -9.79 -22.18 2.30
C GLU A 444 -9.40 -23.04 3.50
N LEU A 445 -8.64 -24.11 3.26
CA LEU A 445 -8.12 -24.94 4.35
C LEU A 445 -7.16 -24.15 5.26
N ALA A 446 -6.31 -23.31 4.68
CA ALA A 446 -5.41 -22.44 5.43
C ALA A 446 -6.19 -21.38 6.25
N GLU A 447 -7.27 -20.82 5.69
CA GLU A 447 -8.17 -19.89 6.38
C GLU A 447 -8.86 -20.55 7.58
N LEU A 448 -9.35 -21.78 7.44
CA LEU A 448 -9.92 -22.55 8.55
C LEU A 448 -8.90 -22.77 9.66
N ALA A 449 -7.66 -23.13 9.32
CA ALA A 449 -6.58 -23.30 10.28
C ALA A 449 -6.23 -21.97 10.98
N TYR A 450 -6.27 -20.85 10.25
CA TYR A 450 -6.05 -19.51 10.79
C TYR A 450 -7.13 -19.14 11.80
N ALA A 451 -8.40 -19.31 11.43
CA ALA A 451 -9.53 -19.04 12.30
C ALA A 451 -9.53 -19.91 13.57
N SER A 452 -9.03 -21.14 13.49
CA SER A 452 -8.93 -22.05 14.65
C SER A 452 -7.68 -21.85 15.51
N GLY A 453 -6.78 -20.92 15.14
CA GLY A 453 -5.49 -20.71 15.81
C GLY A 453 -4.46 -21.82 15.58
N ALA A 454 -4.68 -22.68 14.59
CA ALA A 454 -3.80 -23.80 14.23
C ALA A 454 -2.95 -23.49 12.98
N TYR A 455 -2.97 -22.26 12.49
CA TYR A 455 -2.23 -21.86 11.28
C TYR A 455 -0.72 -21.87 11.48
N THR A 456 -0.05 -22.41 10.48
CA THR A 456 1.41 -22.34 10.32
C THR A 456 1.71 -21.60 9.03
N PRO A 457 2.67 -20.66 9.02
CA PRO A 457 3.10 -19.99 7.80
C PRO A 457 3.51 -21.01 6.72
N PRO A 458 3.22 -20.72 5.43
CA PRO A 458 3.55 -21.63 4.34
C PRO A 458 5.06 -21.82 4.22
N SER A 459 5.49 -23.07 4.06
CA SER A 459 6.90 -23.43 3.81
C SER A 459 7.30 -23.28 2.35
N GLU A 460 6.33 -23.10 1.46
CA GLU A 460 6.49 -22.97 0.02
C GLU A 460 6.09 -21.55 -0.40
N HIS A 461 6.72 -21.03 -1.45
CA HIS A 461 6.24 -19.87 -2.18
C HIS A 461 5.48 -20.37 -3.42
N ARG A 462 4.27 -19.88 -3.65
CA ARG A 462 3.44 -20.30 -4.78
C ARG A 462 3.32 -19.16 -5.78
N VAL A 463 3.38 -19.46 -7.06
CA VAL A 463 3.17 -18.49 -8.14
C VAL A 463 2.13 -19.04 -9.10
N LEU A 464 1.08 -18.26 -9.35
CA LEU A 464 0.12 -18.49 -10.42
C LEU A 464 0.40 -17.51 -11.55
N LEU A 465 0.72 -18.04 -12.73
CA LEU A 465 0.80 -17.28 -13.98
C LEU A 465 -0.43 -17.63 -14.84
N ALA A 466 -1.36 -16.69 -14.94
CA ALA A 466 -2.56 -16.80 -15.77
C ALA A 466 -2.41 -15.93 -17.02
N ALA A 467 -2.08 -16.55 -18.16
CA ALA A 467 -1.94 -15.82 -19.41
C ALA A 467 -3.22 -15.78 -20.23
N ASP A 468 -3.26 -14.79 -21.13
CA ASP A 468 -4.36 -14.48 -22.04
C ASP A 468 -5.70 -14.23 -21.35
N PHE A 469 -5.69 -13.87 -20.05
CA PHE A 469 -6.92 -13.63 -19.29
C PHE A 469 -7.64 -12.39 -19.82
N PRO A 470 -8.98 -12.39 -19.96
CA PRO A 470 -9.94 -13.44 -19.59
C PRO A 470 -10.26 -14.46 -20.71
N HIS A 471 -9.55 -14.44 -21.83
CA HIS A 471 -9.83 -15.32 -22.98
C HIS A 471 -9.58 -16.79 -22.65
N GLY A 472 -10.58 -17.64 -22.92
CA GLY A 472 -10.55 -19.07 -22.60
C GLY A 472 -10.85 -19.42 -21.15
N TYR A 473 -11.04 -18.43 -20.26
CA TYR A 473 -11.45 -18.64 -18.87
C TYR A 473 -12.98 -18.61 -18.77
N GLN A 474 -13.54 -19.47 -17.91
CA GLN A 474 -14.96 -19.39 -17.58
C GLN A 474 -15.22 -18.28 -16.56
N SER A 475 -16.45 -17.76 -16.48
CA SER A 475 -16.81 -16.77 -15.44
C SER A 475 -16.53 -17.27 -14.01
N SER A 476 -16.65 -18.59 -13.77
CA SER A 476 -16.28 -19.17 -12.47
C SER A 476 -14.77 -19.14 -12.19
N ASP A 477 -13.93 -19.11 -13.23
CA ASP A 477 -12.47 -19.02 -13.08
C ASP A 477 -12.04 -17.62 -12.65
N ALA A 478 -12.68 -16.58 -13.21
CA ALA A 478 -12.54 -15.20 -12.71
C ALA A 478 -12.91 -15.11 -11.22
N GLN A 479 -14.03 -15.72 -10.81
CA GLN A 479 -14.43 -15.77 -9.39
C GLN A 479 -13.41 -16.51 -8.52
N ARG A 480 -12.79 -17.59 -9.01
CA ARG A 480 -11.72 -18.31 -8.29
C ARG A 480 -10.46 -17.46 -8.15
N ILE A 481 -10.04 -16.75 -9.21
CA ILE A 481 -8.91 -15.83 -9.13
C ILE A 481 -9.21 -14.73 -8.09
N GLY A 482 -10.42 -14.17 -8.08
CA GLY A 482 -10.82 -13.17 -7.07
C GLY A 482 -10.84 -13.70 -5.63
N ALA A 483 -11.28 -14.95 -5.45
CA ALA A 483 -11.17 -15.64 -4.17
C ALA A 483 -9.71 -15.76 -3.72
N LEU A 484 -8.80 -16.14 -4.64
CA LEU A 484 -7.36 -16.24 -4.39
C LEU A 484 -6.71 -14.89 -4.10
N MET A 485 -7.16 -13.80 -4.71
CA MET A 485 -6.66 -12.45 -4.39
C MET A 485 -6.92 -12.08 -2.93
N THR A 486 -8.03 -12.54 -2.36
CA THR A 486 -8.41 -12.20 -0.98
C THR A 486 -7.68 -13.04 0.07
N ARG A 487 -7.37 -14.31 -0.25
CA ARG A 487 -6.91 -15.29 0.75
C ARG A 487 -5.65 -16.08 0.37
N GLY A 488 -5.12 -15.88 -0.83
CA GLY A 488 -3.96 -16.59 -1.37
C GLY A 488 -2.67 -16.34 -0.58
N GLU A 489 -2.57 -15.22 0.14
CA GLU A 489 -1.44 -14.94 1.03
C GLU A 489 -1.26 -16.05 2.09
N LEU A 490 -2.36 -16.64 2.58
CA LEU A 490 -2.33 -17.71 3.58
C LEU A 490 -1.60 -18.98 3.09
N ILE A 491 -1.46 -19.13 1.77
CA ILE A 491 -0.69 -20.22 1.14
C ILE A 491 0.57 -19.71 0.44
N GLY A 492 0.94 -18.45 0.65
CA GLY A 492 2.11 -17.82 0.06
C GLY A 492 1.99 -17.62 -1.45
N LEU A 493 0.79 -17.38 -1.96
CA LEU A 493 0.52 -17.24 -3.39
C LEU A 493 0.78 -15.82 -3.91
N SER A 494 1.65 -15.71 -4.89
CA SER A 494 1.83 -14.57 -5.78
C SER A 494 1.06 -14.81 -7.08
N ILE A 495 0.25 -13.85 -7.53
CA ILE A 495 -0.55 -13.97 -8.76
C ILE A 495 -0.02 -12.99 -9.82
N VAL A 496 0.17 -13.50 -11.04
CA VAL A 496 0.57 -12.75 -12.23
C VAL A 496 -0.45 -13.06 -13.32
N ILE A 497 -1.03 -12.00 -13.87
CA ILE A 497 -2.00 -12.07 -14.95
C ILE A 497 -1.39 -11.38 -16.18
N VAL A 498 -1.59 -11.98 -17.36
CA VAL A 498 -1.24 -11.36 -18.65
C VAL A 498 -2.51 -11.25 -19.47
N GLY A 499 -2.82 -10.05 -19.94
CA GLY A 499 -4.03 -9.77 -20.72
C GLY A 499 -4.13 -8.29 -21.06
N ALA A 500 -5.10 -7.91 -21.89
CA ALA A 500 -5.42 -6.51 -22.11
C ALA A 500 -5.91 -5.84 -20.81
N ASP A 501 -5.90 -4.50 -20.74
CA ASP A 501 -6.51 -3.81 -19.61
C ASP A 501 -8.04 -4.01 -19.67
N GLU A 502 -8.57 -4.68 -18.65
CA GLU A 502 -9.98 -5.01 -18.53
C GLU A 502 -10.67 -4.17 -17.44
N SER A 503 -10.08 -3.05 -17.03
CA SER A 503 -10.63 -2.18 -15.98
C SER A 503 -12.03 -1.67 -16.30
N ASP A 504 -12.34 -1.49 -17.59
CA ASP A 504 -13.66 -1.05 -18.09
C ASP A 504 -14.48 -2.19 -18.72
N SER A 505 -14.16 -3.45 -18.40
CA SER A 505 -14.85 -4.62 -18.94
C SER A 505 -16.34 -4.63 -18.62
N ALA A 506 -17.15 -5.14 -19.54
CA ALA A 506 -18.58 -5.34 -19.31
C ALA A 506 -18.87 -6.46 -18.29
N ASP A 507 -17.94 -7.42 -18.13
CA ASP A 507 -18.01 -8.40 -17.05
C ASP A 507 -17.50 -7.74 -15.77
N THR A 508 -18.42 -7.43 -14.86
CA THR A 508 -18.11 -6.77 -13.58
C THR A 508 -17.10 -7.55 -12.74
N THR A 509 -17.06 -8.89 -12.84
CA THR A 509 -16.09 -9.70 -12.09
C THR A 509 -14.69 -9.46 -12.66
N VAL A 510 -14.53 -9.50 -13.98
CA VAL A 510 -13.25 -9.25 -14.66
C VAL A 510 -12.78 -7.81 -14.43
N ALA A 511 -13.68 -6.83 -14.55
CA ALA A 511 -13.37 -5.43 -14.28
C ALA A 511 -12.86 -5.21 -12.84
N MET A 512 -13.56 -5.79 -11.84
CA MET A 512 -13.15 -5.67 -10.44
C MET A 512 -11.80 -6.36 -10.16
N LEU A 513 -11.51 -7.48 -10.84
CA LEU A 513 -10.21 -8.13 -10.76
C LEU A 513 -9.11 -7.24 -11.31
N SER A 514 -9.27 -6.74 -12.54
CA SER A 514 -8.32 -5.85 -13.21
C SER A 514 -8.03 -4.62 -12.34
N GLN A 515 -9.07 -3.91 -11.89
CA GLN A 515 -8.96 -2.73 -11.02
C GLN A 515 -8.26 -3.00 -9.68
N SER A 516 -8.29 -4.25 -9.20
CA SER A 516 -7.66 -4.65 -7.95
C SER A 516 -6.19 -5.07 -8.12
N CYS A 517 -5.71 -5.22 -9.35
CA CYS A 517 -4.34 -5.54 -9.67
C CYS A 517 -3.45 -4.29 -9.76
N ARG A 518 -2.14 -4.52 -9.67
CA ARG A 518 -1.13 -3.53 -10.06
C ARG A 518 -0.83 -3.74 -11.54
N HIS A 519 -1.28 -2.81 -12.36
CA HIS A 519 -1.03 -2.80 -13.79
C HIS A 519 0.43 -2.46 -14.11
N LEU A 520 0.98 -3.19 -15.08
CA LEU A 520 2.32 -3.06 -15.64
C LEU A 520 2.16 -2.76 -17.13
N PRO A 521 2.11 -1.47 -17.50
CA PRO A 521 1.86 -1.07 -18.88
C PRO A 521 3.03 -1.49 -19.77
N THR A 522 2.71 -2.08 -20.92
CA THR A 522 3.71 -2.43 -21.95
C THR A 522 3.71 -1.48 -23.14
N ILE A 523 2.68 -0.63 -23.24
CA ILE A 523 2.58 0.42 -24.24
C ILE A 523 3.35 1.64 -23.73
N GLY A 524 4.34 2.08 -24.50
CA GLY A 524 5.11 3.28 -24.18
C GLY A 524 4.24 4.53 -24.09
N GLY A 525 4.57 5.42 -23.16
CA GLY A 525 3.83 6.65 -22.91
C GLY A 525 2.63 6.53 -21.95
N THR A 526 2.29 5.33 -21.48
CA THR A 526 1.32 5.16 -20.39
C THR A 526 1.97 5.51 -19.05
N PRO A 527 1.52 6.58 -18.36
CA PRO A 527 2.18 7.03 -17.14
C PRO A 527 1.78 6.17 -15.93
N LEU A 528 2.75 5.98 -15.04
CA LEU A 528 2.54 5.54 -13.67
C LEU A 528 2.70 6.73 -12.72
N PHE A 529 1.85 6.82 -11.71
CA PHE A 529 1.87 7.94 -10.77
C PHE A 529 2.55 7.54 -9.47
N ASP A 530 3.54 8.34 -9.01
CA ASP A 530 4.18 8.09 -7.73
C ASP A 530 3.28 8.44 -6.54
N PRO A 531 3.39 7.73 -5.41
CA PRO A 531 2.46 7.90 -4.29
C PRO A 531 2.72 9.15 -3.43
N TRP A 532 3.86 9.84 -3.58
CA TRP A 532 4.22 10.96 -2.71
C TRP A 532 3.84 12.31 -3.28
N THR A 533 4.05 12.48 -4.57
CA THR A 533 3.87 13.75 -5.29
C THR A 533 2.78 13.66 -6.34
N GLY A 534 2.37 12.44 -6.73
CA GLY A 534 1.44 12.23 -7.83
C GLY A 534 2.02 12.58 -9.19
N SER A 535 3.35 12.67 -9.32
CA SER A 535 3.98 12.95 -10.60
C SER A 535 3.91 11.73 -11.51
N ALA A 536 3.72 11.97 -12.81
CA ALA A 536 3.73 10.91 -13.82
C ALA A 536 5.16 10.45 -14.13
N TRP A 537 5.36 9.14 -14.25
CA TRP A 537 6.60 8.46 -14.63
C TRP A 537 6.30 7.50 -15.77
N GLU A 538 7.24 7.31 -16.68
CA GLU A 538 7.21 6.20 -17.64
C GLU A 538 7.91 4.98 -17.03
N LEU A 539 7.51 3.78 -17.44
CA LEU A 539 8.09 2.51 -16.99
C LEU A 539 8.73 1.76 -18.17
N ASP A 540 10.02 1.47 -18.05
CA ASP A 540 10.75 0.53 -18.89
C ASP A 540 10.80 -0.82 -18.16
N LEU A 541 9.98 -1.79 -18.57
CA LEU A 541 9.89 -3.08 -17.90
C LEU A 541 11.17 -3.90 -18.05
N ASP A 542 11.60 -4.56 -16.96
CA ASP A 542 12.73 -5.48 -17.00
C ASP A 542 12.40 -6.63 -17.97
N MET A 543 13.31 -6.88 -18.92
CA MET A 543 13.22 -8.01 -19.84
C MET A 543 14.28 -9.05 -19.51
N LEU A 544 13.91 -10.33 -19.58
CA LEU A 544 14.86 -11.42 -19.40
C LEU A 544 15.93 -11.32 -20.50
N PRO A 545 17.23 -11.37 -20.16
CA PRO A 545 18.29 -11.43 -21.16
C PRO A 545 18.07 -12.58 -22.14
N GLN A 546 18.36 -12.35 -23.42
CA GLN A 546 18.02 -13.30 -24.50
C GLN A 546 19.10 -14.37 -24.72
N GLU A 547 20.29 -14.20 -24.12
CA GLU A 547 21.36 -15.18 -24.21
C GLU A 547 20.96 -16.49 -23.49
N PRO A 548 20.98 -17.66 -24.16
CA PRO A 548 20.52 -18.91 -23.56
C PRO A 548 21.22 -19.29 -22.25
N GLU A 549 22.51 -18.97 -22.12
CA GLU A 549 23.29 -19.20 -20.90
C GLU A 549 22.80 -18.33 -19.73
N ARG A 550 22.44 -17.06 -19.99
CA ARG A 550 21.86 -16.17 -18.97
C ARG A 550 20.45 -16.59 -18.60
N GLN A 551 19.62 -16.99 -19.57
CA GLN A 551 18.28 -17.51 -19.29
C GLN A 551 18.33 -18.76 -18.42
N ALA A 552 19.18 -19.73 -18.78
CA ALA A 552 19.38 -20.93 -17.99
C ALA A 552 19.87 -20.60 -16.58
N ARG A 553 20.77 -19.62 -16.43
CA ARG A 553 21.27 -19.16 -15.14
C ARG A 553 20.18 -18.53 -14.26
N PHE A 554 19.31 -17.70 -14.81
CA PHE A 554 18.32 -16.96 -14.03
C PHE A 554 17.04 -17.76 -13.74
N LEU A 555 16.67 -18.69 -14.63
CA LEU A 555 15.43 -19.47 -14.48
C LEU A 555 15.66 -20.86 -13.88
N ARG A 556 16.87 -21.42 -13.94
CA ARG A 556 17.17 -22.66 -13.21
C ARG A 556 17.47 -22.29 -11.76
N THR A 557 16.53 -22.59 -10.88
CA THR A 557 16.77 -22.55 -9.43
C THR A 557 18.04 -23.36 -9.11
N PRO A 558 18.97 -22.86 -8.27
CA PRO A 558 20.11 -23.64 -7.80
C PRO A 558 19.71 -24.85 -6.95
#